data_AF-A0A7X9FWY9-F1
#
_entry.id   AF-A0A7X9FWY9-F1
#
_cell.length_a   1.000
_cell.length_b   1.000
_cell.length_c   1.000
_cell.angle_alpha   90.00
_cell.angle_beta   90.00
_cell.angle_gamma   90.00
#
_symmetry.space_group_name_H-M   'P 1'
#
loop_
_entity.id
_entity.type
_entity.pdbx_description
1 polymer ?
#
loop_
_entity_poly.entity_id
_entity_poly.type
_entity_poly.pdbx_seq_one_letter_code
_entity_poly.pdbx_strand_id
1 'polypeptide(L)'
;MRRQLSLLPAVTLTAALVVSWSCWSINQDIFQNVPATSQPTGVNVMVDGRLVGKTPINLKLDREAVHAVRFEAEGYRPVEIQITQRRPPMFETMLKDLWLIPVGGVVMGTPIYLIWRGATGKFEELGEMGRGMASFAAGGLISWIVGSNLDRNRASNSILEPQTLHVEMEKAQAGEAAEVIQIERKNLQSIRWIRIATK
;
A
#
# COMPACT_ATOMS: atom_id res chain seq x y z
N MET A 1 11.90 54.41 -19.86
CA MET A 1 10.89 53.38 -20.19
C MET A 1 11.27 52.06 -19.52
N ARG A 2 10.58 51.66 -18.44
CA ARG A 2 10.80 50.39 -17.74
C ARG A 2 9.76 49.39 -18.23
N ARG A 3 10.13 48.46 -19.12
CA ARG A 3 9.27 47.34 -19.56
C ARG A 3 8.96 46.47 -18.34
N GLN A 4 7.73 46.54 -17.82
CA GLN A 4 7.25 45.51 -16.90
C GLN A 4 7.06 44.22 -17.70
N LEU A 5 8.02 43.32 -17.56
CA LEU A 5 7.91 41.95 -18.07
C LEU A 5 6.90 41.24 -17.17
N SER A 6 5.66 41.08 -17.64
CA SER A 6 4.59 40.41 -16.91
C SER A 6 4.98 38.94 -16.68
N LEU A 7 5.30 38.57 -15.44
CA LEU A 7 5.65 37.20 -15.03
C LEU A 7 4.42 36.27 -14.93
N LEU A 8 3.21 36.83 -15.00
CA LEU A 8 1.93 36.13 -14.94
C LEU A 8 1.79 34.94 -15.92
N PRO A 9 2.05 35.08 -17.24
CA PRO A 9 1.95 33.96 -18.18
C PRO A 9 2.95 32.83 -17.90
N ALA A 10 4.13 33.16 -17.37
CA ALA A 10 5.14 32.17 -17.01
C ALA A 10 4.72 31.35 -15.79
N VAL A 11 4.10 31.98 -14.79
CA VAL A 11 3.58 31.29 -13.58
C VAL A 11 2.39 30.39 -13.91
N THR A 12 1.50 30.81 -14.82
CA THR A 12 0.37 29.97 -15.23
C THR A 12 0.81 28.77 -16.06
N LEU A 13 1.82 28.94 -16.93
CA LEU A 13 2.38 27.84 -17.72
C LEU A 13 3.10 26.81 -16.86
N THR A 14 3.90 27.25 -15.87
CA THR A 14 4.56 26.33 -14.95
C THR A 14 3.57 25.57 -14.06
N ALA A 15 2.54 26.24 -13.55
CA ALA A 15 1.48 25.58 -12.77
C ALA A 15 0.72 24.51 -13.60
N ALA A 16 0.39 24.80 -14.86
CA ALA A 16 -0.28 23.84 -15.75
C ALA A 16 0.60 22.62 -16.06
N LEU A 17 1.91 22.83 -16.26
CA LEU A 17 2.86 21.73 -16.48
C LEU A 17 2.99 20.84 -15.23
N VAL A 18 3.06 21.41 -14.03
CA VAL A 18 3.12 20.64 -12.76
C VAL A 18 1.86 19.81 -12.53
N VAL A 19 0.68 20.38 -12.77
CA VAL A 19 -0.61 19.68 -12.61
C VAL A 19 -0.76 18.57 -13.66
N SER A 20 -0.37 18.82 -14.91
CA SER A 20 -0.43 17.81 -15.98
C SER A 20 0.48 16.61 -15.71
N TRP A 21 1.62 16.80 -15.05
CA TRP A 21 2.53 15.71 -14.70
C TRP A 21 2.03 14.90 -13.50
N SER A 22 1.26 15.54 -12.61
CA SER A 22 0.69 14.89 -11.44
C SER A 22 -0.45 13.92 -11.81
N CYS A 23 -1.21 14.21 -12.87
CA CYS A 23 -2.34 13.38 -13.28
C CYS A 23 -1.94 12.02 -13.89
N TRP A 24 -0.71 11.87 -14.40
CA TRP A 24 -0.24 10.62 -15.01
C TRP A 24 0.24 9.59 -13.98
N SER A 25 0.79 10.03 -12.84
CA SER A 25 1.43 9.15 -11.85
C SER A 25 0.44 8.30 -11.02
N ILE A 26 -0.81 8.76 -10.86
CA ILE A 26 -1.73 8.20 -9.85
C ILE A 26 -2.40 6.88 -10.28
N ASN A 27 -2.61 6.65 -11.59
CA ASN A 27 -3.56 5.63 -12.05
C ASN A 27 -2.94 4.30 -12.55
N GLN A 28 -1.62 4.19 -12.67
CA GLN A 28 -1.02 3.04 -13.38
C GLN A 28 -0.59 1.87 -12.49
N ASP A 29 -0.55 2.00 -11.16
CA ASP A 29 0.17 1.04 -10.30
C ASP A 29 -0.66 0.30 -9.24
N ILE A 30 -1.99 0.47 -9.23
CA ILE A 30 -2.89 -0.17 -8.25
C ILE A 30 -3.25 -1.63 -8.58
N PHE A 31 -3.18 -2.04 -9.85
CA PHE A 31 -3.53 -3.41 -10.28
C PHE A 31 -2.31 -4.20 -10.77
N GLN A 32 -2.20 -5.46 -10.33
CA GLN A 32 -1.21 -6.42 -10.81
C GLN A 32 -1.89 -7.47 -11.69
N ASN A 33 -1.36 -7.70 -12.90
CA ASN A 33 -1.76 -8.80 -13.77
C ASN A 33 -0.99 -10.07 -13.37
N VAL A 34 -1.71 -11.09 -12.93
CA VAL A 34 -1.16 -12.40 -12.56
C VAL A 34 -1.71 -13.47 -13.51
N PRO A 35 -0.93 -13.97 -14.50
CA PRO A 35 -1.32 -15.12 -15.31
C PRO A 35 -1.47 -16.37 -14.45
N ALA A 36 -2.65 -17.00 -14.54
CA ALA A 36 -2.97 -18.27 -13.91
C ALA A 36 -3.16 -19.34 -14.99
N THR A 37 -2.43 -20.45 -14.84
CA THR A 37 -2.44 -21.59 -15.76
C THR A 37 -2.60 -22.88 -14.97
N SER A 38 -3.27 -23.88 -15.56
CA SER A 38 -3.46 -25.19 -14.92
C SER A 38 -3.27 -26.34 -15.90
N GLN A 39 -2.91 -27.50 -15.37
CA GLN A 39 -2.90 -28.79 -16.07
C GLN A 39 -3.70 -29.80 -15.22
N PRO A 40 -4.88 -30.26 -15.69
CA PRO A 40 -5.55 -29.97 -16.96
C PRO A 40 -6.05 -28.52 -17.09
N THR A 41 -6.26 -28.06 -18.32
CA THR A 41 -6.80 -26.71 -18.60
C THR A 41 -8.32 -26.66 -18.34
N GLY A 42 -8.89 -25.48 -18.13
CA GLY A 42 -10.34 -25.32 -17.95
C GLY A 42 -10.82 -25.35 -16.49
N VAL A 43 -9.92 -25.16 -15.53
CA VAL A 43 -10.23 -25.04 -14.10
C VAL A 43 -10.98 -23.73 -13.86
N ASN A 44 -12.08 -23.77 -13.11
CA ASN A 44 -12.85 -22.58 -12.74
C ASN A 44 -12.03 -21.72 -11.78
N VAL A 45 -11.95 -20.43 -12.06
CA VAL A 45 -11.24 -19.45 -11.23
C VAL A 45 -12.23 -18.44 -10.67
N MET A 46 -12.29 -18.37 -9.35
CA MET A 46 -13.12 -17.43 -8.60
C MET A 46 -12.22 -16.46 -7.85
N VAL A 47 -12.59 -15.18 -7.84
CA VAL A 47 -11.93 -14.13 -7.04
C VAL A 47 -12.98 -13.49 -6.16
N ASP A 48 -12.75 -13.47 -4.85
CA ASP A 48 -13.65 -12.92 -3.84
C ASP A 48 -15.08 -13.49 -3.95
N GLY A 49 -15.16 -14.79 -4.24
CA GLY A 49 -16.43 -15.52 -4.40
C GLY A 49 -17.13 -15.32 -5.76
N ARG A 50 -16.56 -14.54 -6.69
CA ARG A 50 -17.12 -14.32 -8.03
C ARG A 50 -16.36 -15.11 -9.09
N LEU A 51 -17.06 -15.83 -9.96
CA LEU A 51 -16.45 -16.54 -11.09
C LEU A 51 -15.89 -15.51 -12.10
N VAL A 52 -14.58 -15.51 -12.29
CA VAL A 52 -13.89 -14.60 -13.23
C VAL A 52 -13.65 -15.27 -14.57
N GLY A 53 -13.52 -16.60 -14.60
CA GLY A 53 -13.39 -17.38 -15.83
C GLY A 53 -12.75 -18.75 -15.61
N LYS A 54 -12.10 -19.28 -16.65
CA LYS A 54 -11.40 -20.56 -16.61
C LYS A 54 -9.93 -20.40 -17.01
N THR A 55 -9.05 -21.25 -16.50
CA THR A 55 -7.64 -21.27 -16.90
C THR A 55 -7.47 -21.69 -18.37
N PRO A 56 -6.52 -21.10 -19.13
CA PRO A 56 -5.60 -20.02 -18.75
C PRO A 56 -6.27 -18.64 -18.72
N ILE A 57 -6.00 -17.84 -17.68
CA ILE A 57 -6.58 -16.49 -17.50
C ILE A 57 -5.57 -15.51 -16.91
N ASN A 58 -5.68 -14.23 -17.26
CA ASN A 58 -4.95 -13.13 -16.62
C ASN A 58 -5.81 -12.50 -15.53
N LEU A 59 -5.44 -12.69 -14.27
CA LEU A 59 -6.14 -12.11 -13.12
C LEU A 59 -5.67 -10.68 -12.89
N LYS A 60 -6.61 -9.73 -12.81
CA LYS A 60 -6.36 -8.37 -12.35
C LYS A 60 -6.63 -8.31 -10.86
N LEU A 61 -5.58 -8.30 -10.05
CA LEU A 61 -5.67 -8.22 -8.58
C LEU A 61 -5.25 -6.83 -8.12
N ASP A 62 -5.98 -6.25 -7.18
CA ASP A 62 -5.62 -4.99 -6.54
C ASP A 62 -4.48 -5.25 -5.54
N ARG A 63 -3.39 -4.51 -5.66
CA ARG A 63 -2.19 -4.66 -4.81
C ARG A 63 -2.44 -4.16 -3.39
N GLU A 64 -3.45 -3.31 -3.19
CA GLU A 64 -3.79 -2.69 -1.91
C GLU A 64 -4.92 -3.41 -1.16
N ALA A 65 -5.65 -4.32 -1.83
CA ALA A 65 -6.74 -5.07 -1.23
C ALA A 65 -6.31 -6.46 -0.70
N VAL A 66 -7.22 -7.09 0.05
CA VAL A 66 -7.14 -8.52 0.42
C VAL A 66 -8.02 -9.26 -0.58
N HIS A 67 -7.53 -10.38 -1.11
CA HIS A 67 -8.26 -11.18 -2.09
C HIS A 67 -8.25 -12.66 -1.71
N ALA A 68 -9.35 -13.35 -2.02
CA ALA A 68 -9.44 -14.81 -1.98
C ALA A 68 -9.57 -15.34 -3.41
N VAL A 69 -8.53 -16.02 -3.91
CA VAL A 69 -8.53 -16.63 -5.25
C VAL A 69 -8.74 -18.12 -5.11
N ARG A 70 -9.89 -18.62 -5.56
CA ARG A 70 -10.29 -20.03 -5.47
C ARG A 70 -10.26 -20.70 -6.83
N PHE A 71 -9.67 -21.88 -6.88
CA PHE A 71 -9.58 -22.73 -8.06
C PHE A 71 -10.39 -24.00 -7.85
N GLU A 72 -11.31 -24.28 -8.77
CA GLU A 72 -12.17 -25.46 -8.70
C GLU A 72 -12.05 -26.28 -9.98
N ALA A 73 -11.68 -27.55 -9.84
CA ALA A 73 -11.65 -28.52 -10.91
C ALA A 73 -12.59 -29.68 -10.59
N GLU A 74 -13.23 -30.24 -11.60
CA GLU A 74 -14.19 -31.33 -11.42
C GLU A 74 -13.47 -32.58 -10.88
N GLY A 75 -13.97 -33.13 -9.75
CA GLY A 75 -13.37 -34.31 -9.10
C GLY A 75 -12.13 -34.04 -8.23
N TYR A 76 -11.72 -32.78 -8.10
CA TYR A 76 -10.57 -32.37 -7.27
C TYR A 76 -11.02 -31.47 -6.12
N ARG A 77 -10.23 -31.47 -5.05
CA ARG A 77 -10.45 -30.59 -3.90
C ARG A 77 -10.22 -29.14 -4.33
N PRO A 78 -11.14 -28.20 -4.03
CA PRO A 78 -10.94 -26.80 -4.36
C PRO A 78 -9.77 -26.23 -3.56
N VAL A 79 -8.93 -25.44 -4.21
CA VAL A 79 -7.79 -24.76 -3.57
C VAL A 79 -8.09 -23.27 -3.49
N GLU A 80 -7.96 -22.69 -2.31
CA GLU A 80 -8.18 -21.26 -2.06
C GLU A 80 -6.89 -20.59 -1.62
N ILE A 81 -6.45 -19.61 -2.39
CA ILE A 81 -5.31 -18.75 -2.07
C ILE A 81 -5.84 -17.49 -1.39
N GLN A 82 -5.56 -17.34 -0.10
CA GLN A 82 -5.93 -16.15 0.64
C GLN A 82 -4.75 -15.19 0.73
N ILE A 83 -4.90 -14.00 0.14
CA ILE A 83 -3.91 -12.94 0.15
C ILE A 83 -4.20 -12.05 1.35
N THR A 84 -3.57 -12.33 2.48
CA THR A 84 -3.84 -11.64 3.74
C THR A 84 -2.88 -10.47 3.98
N GLN A 85 -3.36 -9.37 4.56
CA GLN A 85 -2.48 -8.28 5.00
C GLN A 85 -2.04 -8.54 6.44
N ARG A 86 -0.79 -8.97 6.64
CA ARG A 86 -0.20 -9.01 7.98
C ARG A 86 0.18 -7.58 8.38
N ARG A 87 -0.56 -7.00 9.31
CA ARG A 87 -0.21 -5.71 9.92
C ARG A 87 0.74 -5.95 11.09
N PRO A 88 1.90 -5.29 11.15
CA PRO A 88 2.77 -5.39 12.30
C PRO A 88 2.06 -4.85 13.56
N PRO A 89 2.43 -5.34 14.75
CA PRO A 89 1.95 -4.78 16.01
C PRO A 89 2.35 -3.30 16.09
N MET A 90 1.44 -2.48 16.62
CA MET A 90 1.59 -1.02 16.61
C MET A 90 2.91 -0.56 17.24
N PHE A 91 3.34 -1.21 18.33
CA PHE A 91 4.57 -0.86 19.04
C PHE A 91 5.84 -1.05 18.22
N GLU A 92 5.93 -2.12 17.42
CA GLU A 92 7.09 -2.39 16.57
C GLU A 92 7.27 -1.29 15.51
N THR A 93 6.16 -0.88 14.88
CA THR A 93 6.17 0.21 13.90
C THR A 93 6.53 1.55 14.56
N MET A 94 5.94 1.84 15.72
CA MET A 94 6.27 3.05 16.48
C MET A 94 7.76 3.11 16.86
N LEU A 95 8.37 2.01 17.29
CA LEU A 95 9.80 2.00 17.57
C LEU A 95 10.66 2.21 16.32
N LYS A 96 10.31 1.56 15.20
CA LYS A 96 11.03 1.71 13.92
C LYS A 96 11.02 3.17 13.45
N ASP A 97 9.91 3.86 13.67
CA ASP A 97 9.67 5.21 13.16
C ASP A 97 10.03 6.31 14.16
N LEU A 98 10.67 5.98 15.27
CA LEU A 98 11.09 6.95 16.29
C LEU A 98 11.97 8.07 15.70
N TRP A 99 12.70 7.78 14.63
CA TRP A 99 13.49 8.77 13.88
C TRP A 99 12.66 9.91 13.28
N LEU A 100 11.35 9.74 13.13
CA LEU A 100 10.43 10.79 12.65
C LEU A 100 10.16 11.87 13.71
N ILE A 101 10.46 11.62 14.99
CA ILE A 101 10.31 12.62 16.05
C ILE A 101 11.24 13.83 15.81
N PRO A 102 12.57 13.67 15.68
CA PRO A 102 13.44 14.82 15.45
C PRO A 102 13.14 15.51 14.10
N VAL A 103 12.87 14.73 13.05
CA VAL A 103 12.54 15.28 11.72
C VAL A 103 11.23 16.05 11.77
N GLY A 104 10.20 15.49 12.39
CA GLY A 104 8.90 16.14 12.59
C GLY A 104 8.98 17.36 13.49
N GLY A 105 9.82 17.32 14.52
CA GLY A 105 10.03 18.46 15.41
C GLY A 105 10.60 19.67 14.68
N VAL A 106 11.49 19.45 13.70
CA VAL A 106 12.00 20.54 12.85
C VAL A 106 10.96 20.94 11.79
N VAL A 107 10.46 19.98 11.00
CA VAL A 107 9.61 20.24 9.83
C VAL A 107 8.23 20.75 10.22
N MET A 108 7.57 20.12 11.18
CA MET A 108 6.24 20.48 11.66
C MET A 108 6.29 21.43 12.85
N GLY A 109 7.32 21.35 13.71
CA GLY A 109 7.42 22.24 14.86
C GLY A 109 7.76 23.69 14.49
N THR A 110 8.51 23.93 13.41
CA THR A 110 8.81 25.29 12.94
C THR A 110 7.55 26.09 12.55
N PRO A 111 6.65 25.59 11.68
CA PRO A 111 5.43 26.32 11.36
C PRO A 111 4.49 26.45 12.57
N ILE A 112 4.41 25.45 13.45
CA ILE A 112 3.65 25.54 14.71
C ILE A 112 4.18 26.69 15.57
N TYR A 113 5.51 26.80 15.72
CA TYR A 113 6.16 27.87 16.47
C TYR A 113 5.88 29.24 15.87
N LEU A 114 5.97 29.40 14.54
CA LEU A 114 5.71 30.67 13.87
C LEU A 114 4.24 31.10 13.99
N ILE A 115 3.30 30.16 13.92
CA ILE A 115 1.88 30.43 14.16
C ILE A 115 1.66 30.92 15.58
N TRP A 116 2.26 30.26 16.59
CA TRP A 116 2.16 30.71 17.98
C TRP A 116 2.87 32.03 18.25
N ARG A 117 3.94 32.32 17.50
CA ARG A 117 4.64 33.61 17.56
C ARG A 117 3.79 34.75 17.00
N GLY A 118 2.95 34.48 15.99
CA GLY A 118 2.05 35.46 15.37
C GLY A 118 0.65 35.55 15.98
N ALA A 119 0.16 34.48 16.64
CA ALA A 119 -1.16 34.41 17.26
C ALA A 119 -1.09 34.81 18.73
N THR A 120 -1.44 36.06 19.02
CA THR A 120 -1.45 36.64 20.37
C THR A 120 -2.46 35.94 21.29
N GLY A 121 -1.99 35.31 22.38
CA GLY A 121 -2.76 35.27 23.63
C GLY A 121 -2.98 33.93 24.34
N LYS A 122 -2.57 32.76 23.83
CA LYS A 122 -2.83 31.47 24.52
C LYS A 122 -1.62 30.74 25.11
N PHE A 123 -0.39 31.13 24.76
CA PHE A 123 0.86 30.46 25.22
C PHE A 123 1.93 31.43 25.72
N GLU A 124 1.51 32.60 26.21
CA GLU A 124 2.41 33.69 26.62
C GLU A 124 3.25 33.33 27.87
N GLU A 125 2.75 32.41 28.71
CA GLU A 125 3.42 31.92 29.92
C GLU A 125 4.69 31.08 29.65
N LEU A 126 4.86 30.52 28.44
CA LEU A 126 5.94 29.57 28.14
C LEU A 126 7.28 30.21 27.71
N GLY A 127 7.38 31.54 27.60
CA GLY A 127 8.57 32.21 27.09
C GLY A 127 8.93 31.80 25.64
N GLU A 128 9.97 32.39 25.04
CA GLU A 128 10.40 32.03 23.67
C GLU A 128 10.96 30.59 23.60
N MET A 129 11.81 30.21 24.54
CA MET A 129 12.43 28.88 24.58
C MET A 129 11.39 27.77 24.84
N GLY A 130 10.47 27.98 25.78
CA GLY A 130 9.43 26.99 26.09
C GLY A 130 8.44 26.81 24.94
N ARG A 131 8.08 27.89 24.21
CA ARG A 131 7.28 27.79 22.98
C ARG A 131 8.01 27.02 21.88
N GLY A 132 9.31 27.25 21.71
CA GLY A 132 10.13 26.49 20.76
C GLY A 132 10.16 24.99 21.07
N MET A 133 10.43 24.65 22.34
CA MET A 133 10.45 23.24 22.79
C MET A 133 9.08 22.57 22.67
N ALA A 134 8.01 23.26 23.06
CA ALA A 134 6.64 22.74 22.94
C ALA A 134 6.24 22.51 21.48
N SER A 135 6.63 23.42 20.58
CA SER A 135 6.34 23.27 19.14
C SER A 135 7.13 22.11 18.52
N PHE A 136 8.40 21.95 18.89
CA PHE A 136 9.23 20.82 18.46
C PHE A 136 8.64 19.48 18.94
N ALA A 137 8.27 19.39 20.22
CA ALA A 137 7.66 18.20 20.77
C ALA A 137 6.33 17.86 20.07
N ALA A 138 5.46 18.86 19.87
CA ALA A 138 4.20 18.69 19.17
C ALA A 138 4.41 18.23 17.72
N GLY A 139 5.29 18.90 16.96
CA GLY A 139 5.60 18.53 15.58
C GLY A 139 6.21 17.13 15.46
N GLY A 140 7.10 16.77 16.39
CA GLY A 140 7.72 15.45 16.45
C GLY A 140 6.72 14.33 16.74
N LEU A 141 5.85 14.53 17.74
CA LEU A 141 4.80 13.56 18.08
C LEU A 141 3.78 13.40 16.94
N ILE A 142 3.36 14.49 16.30
CA ILE A 142 2.44 14.43 15.16
C ILE A 142 3.06 13.63 14.02
N SER A 143 4.30 13.98 13.62
CA SER A 143 5.03 13.28 12.56
C SER A 143 5.21 11.79 12.86
N TRP A 144 5.55 11.45 14.10
CA TRP A 144 5.73 10.07 14.53
C TRP A 144 4.42 9.28 14.49
N ILE A 145 3.34 9.80 15.08
CA ILE A 145 2.03 9.12 15.10
C ILE A 145 1.51 8.92 13.68
N VAL A 146 1.58 9.96 12.84
CA VAL A 146 1.09 9.89 11.46
C VAL A 146 1.95 8.95 10.64
N GLY A 147 3.28 9.07 10.74
CA GLY A 147 4.22 8.21 10.04
C GLY A 147 4.05 6.74 10.40
N SER A 148 3.94 6.43 11.69
CA SER A 148 3.73 5.05 12.15
C SER A 148 2.39 4.47 11.72
N ASN A 149 1.32 5.27 11.66
CA ASN A 149 0.05 4.79 11.11
C ASN A 149 0.13 4.56 9.60
N LEU A 150 0.84 5.44 8.87
CA LEU A 150 1.03 5.31 7.44
C LEU A 150 1.85 4.04 7.12
N ASP A 151 2.99 3.85 7.77
CA ASP A 151 3.87 2.69 7.55
C ASP A 151 3.22 1.37 7.98
N ARG A 152 2.40 1.37 9.05
CA ARG A 152 1.65 0.18 9.47
C ARG A 152 0.60 -0.27 8.46
N ASN A 153 0.01 0.69 7.74
CA ASN A 153 -1.02 0.42 6.74
C ASN A 153 -0.43 0.26 5.33
N ARG A 154 0.83 0.62 5.13
CA ARG A 154 1.52 0.53 3.84
C ARG A 154 1.68 -0.93 3.43
N ALA A 155 1.22 -1.26 2.21
CA ALA A 155 1.62 -2.50 1.56
C ALA A 155 3.11 -2.37 1.20
N SER A 156 3.97 -3.12 1.87
CA SER A 156 5.41 -3.11 1.62
C SER A 156 5.70 -3.72 0.24
N ASN A 157 6.05 -2.89 -0.74
CA ASN A 157 6.60 -3.32 -2.03
C ASN A 157 8.12 -3.51 -1.91
N SER A 158 8.55 -4.55 -1.19
CA SER A 158 9.95 -4.99 -1.30
C SER A 158 10.14 -5.69 -2.64
N ILE A 159 11.26 -5.45 -3.31
CA ILE A 159 11.66 -6.18 -4.52
C ILE A 159 11.85 -7.64 -4.11
N LEU A 160 10.83 -8.45 -4.35
CA LEU A 160 10.88 -9.87 -4.13
C LEU A 160 11.27 -10.54 -5.45
N GLU A 161 12.21 -11.47 -5.38
CA GLU A 161 12.56 -12.31 -6.52
C GLU A 161 11.30 -13.01 -7.05
N PRO A 162 11.08 -13.05 -8.38
CA PRO A 162 9.84 -13.55 -8.92
C PRO A 162 9.71 -15.05 -8.64
N GLN A 163 8.69 -15.43 -7.88
CA GLN A 163 8.40 -16.83 -7.54
C GLN A 163 7.22 -17.34 -8.38
N THR A 164 7.35 -18.55 -8.91
CA THR A 164 6.24 -19.33 -9.46
C THR A 164 5.57 -20.07 -8.32
N LEU A 165 4.29 -19.79 -8.06
CA LEU A 165 3.52 -20.57 -7.10
C LEU A 165 3.07 -21.87 -7.79
N HIS A 166 3.65 -22.99 -7.38
CA HIS A 166 3.21 -24.32 -7.79
C HIS A 166 2.22 -24.86 -6.77
N VAL A 167 1.01 -25.18 -7.22
CA VAL A 167 -0.06 -25.74 -6.39
C VAL A 167 -0.44 -27.09 -6.97
N GLU A 168 -0.30 -28.15 -6.18
CA GLU A 168 -0.79 -29.49 -6.53
C GLU A 168 -2.19 -29.68 -5.94
N MET A 169 -3.16 -30.05 -6.77
CA MET A 169 -4.53 -30.35 -6.32
C MET A 169 -4.64 -31.84 -5.97
N GLU A 170 -5.15 -32.14 -4.78
CA GLU A 170 -5.47 -33.50 -4.35
C GLU A 170 -6.89 -33.89 -4.79
N LYS A 171 -7.10 -35.19 -5.04
CA LYS A 171 -8.40 -35.73 -5.44
C LYS A 171 -9.38 -35.63 -4.27
N ALA A 172 -10.57 -35.10 -4.50
CA ALA A 172 -11.53 -34.84 -3.43
C ALA A 172 -12.04 -36.16 -2.81
N GLN A 173 -11.89 -36.32 -1.49
CA GLN A 173 -12.71 -37.25 -0.71
C GLN A 173 -14.04 -36.57 -0.33
N ALA A 174 -15.15 -37.31 -0.37
CA ALA A 174 -16.49 -36.74 -0.19
C ALA A 174 -16.63 -36.06 1.19
N GLY A 175 -16.80 -34.73 1.20
CA GLY A 175 -16.99 -33.91 2.40
C GLY A 175 -15.79 -33.07 2.85
N GLU A 176 -14.69 -33.06 2.10
CA GLU A 176 -13.48 -32.34 2.50
C GLU A 176 -13.52 -30.84 2.17
N ALA A 177 -13.23 -29.99 3.17
CA ALA A 177 -13.19 -28.53 3.02
C ALA A 177 -12.06 -28.08 2.09
N ALA A 178 -12.15 -26.90 1.46
CA ALA A 178 -11.11 -26.39 0.55
C ALA A 178 -9.72 -26.34 1.23
N GLU A 179 -8.67 -26.67 0.47
CA GLU A 179 -7.29 -26.48 0.94
C GLU A 179 -6.97 -24.98 0.87
N VAL A 180 -6.71 -24.36 2.03
CA VAL A 180 -6.46 -22.91 2.12
C VAL A 180 -4.96 -22.65 2.20
N ILE A 181 -4.41 -22.10 1.12
CA ILE A 181 -3.02 -21.63 1.07
C ILE A 181 -3.02 -20.15 1.47
N GLN A 182 -2.50 -19.85 2.65
CA GLN A 182 -2.35 -18.47 3.11
C GLN A 182 -1.07 -17.86 2.56
N ILE A 183 -1.22 -16.76 1.81
CA ILE A 183 -0.10 -15.99 1.27
C ILE A 183 -0.19 -14.57 1.84
N GLU A 184 0.92 -14.07 2.37
CA GLU A 184 0.97 -12.67 2.83
C GLU A 184 0.96 -11.73 1.61
N ARG A 185 0.23 -10.61 1.70
CA ARG A 185 0.13 -9.57 0.64
C ARG A 185 1.49 -9.12 0.12
N LYS A 186 2.50 -9.03 1.01
CA LYS A 186 3.87 -8.68 0.63
C LYS A 186 4.41 -9.62 -0.46
N ASN A 187 4.04 -10.91 -0.41
CA ASN A 187 4.44 -11.95 -1.35
C ASN A 187 3.59 -11.98 -2.63
N LEU A 188 2.43 -11.32 -2.69
CA LEU A 188 1.64 -11.25 -3.93
C LEU A 188 2.43 -10.60 -5.07
N GLN A 189 3.27 -9.63 -4.74
CA GLN A 189 4.07 -8.91 -5.73
C GLN A 189 5.23 -9.72 -6.29
N SER A 190 5.63 -10.80 -5.60
CA SER A 190 6.62 -11.74 -6.12
C SER A 190 6.01 -12.76 -7.08
N ILE A 191 4.70 -13.02 -6.97
CA ILE A 191 4.02 -14.01 -7.80
C ILE A 191 3.77 -13.41 -9.18
N ARG A 192 4.62 -13.78 -10.14
CA ARG A 192 4.42 -13.45 -11.56
C ARG A 192 3.54 -14.46 -12.29
N TRP A 193 3.51 -15.71 -11.83
CA TRP A 193 2.80 -16.81 -12.50
C TRP A 193 2.27 -17.78 -11.45
N ILE A 194 1.01 -18.20 -11.59
CA ILE A 194 0.41 -19.29 -10.81
C ILE A 194 0.28 -20.51 -11.73
N ARG A 195 0.84 -21.64 -11.29
CA ARG A 195 0.76 -22.93 -12.00
C ARG A 195 0.11 -23.97 -11.10
N ILE A 196 -1.02 -24.49 -11.58
CA ILE A 196 -1.78 -25.52 -10.87
C ILE A 196 -1.58 -26.85 -11.60
N ALA A 197 -1.21 -27.89 -10.87
CA ALA A 197 -1.11 -29.26 -11.37
C ALA A 197 -2.07 -30.15 -10.58
N THR A 198 -2.67 -31.13 -11.22
CA THR A 198 -3.43 -32.19 -10.54
C THR A 198 -2.55 -33.40 -10.30
N LYS A 199 -2.65 -34.01 -9.12
CA LYS A 199 -2.00 -35.28 -8.80
C LYS A 199 -2.87 -36.49 -9.14
#